data_AF-A0A3S4FWQ4-F1
#
_entry.id   AF-A0A3S4FWQ4-F1
#
_cell.length_a   1.000
_cell.length_b   1.000
_cell.length_c   1.000
_cell.angle_alpha   90.00
_cell.angle_beta   90.00
_cell.angle_gamma   90.00
#
_symmetry.space_group_name_H-M   'P 1'
#
loop_
_entity.id
_entity.type
_entity.pdbx_description
1 polymer ?
#
loop_
_entity_poly.entity_id
_entity_poly.type
_entity_poly.pdbx_seq_one_letter_code
_entity_poly.pdbx_strand_id
1 'polypeptide(L)'
;MPKLSRQLKKNCFQKGYTLILGNAWNNLEKQRAYLSMMAQKRVDGLLVMCSEYPEPLLSMLEEYRHIPMVVMDWGEAKADFTDTVIDNAFAGGYMAGRYLVERGHRDIGVIPGPLERNTGAGRLAGFMKAMEEALINVPDNWIVQGDFEPESGYHAMQQILSQSHRPTAVFCGGDIMAMGALCAADEMGLRVPQDVSVIGYDNVRNARFFTPALTTIHQPKDSLGETAFNMLLDRIVNKREESQSIEVHPRLVERRSVADGPFRDYRR
;
A
#
# COMPACT_ATOMS: atom_id res chain seq x y z
N MET A 1 -1.86 3.90 8.45
CA MET A 1 -3.18 4.04 9.11
C MET A 1 -3.58 5.43 9.62
N PRO A 2 -2.73 6.28 10.24
CA PRO A 2 -3.20 7.49 10.96
C PRO A 2 -3.94 8.54 10.11
N LYS A 3 -3.60 8.63 8.82
CA LYS A 3 -4.19 9.62 7.91
C LYS A 3 -5.64 9.28 7.55
N LEU A 4 -5.93 8.01 7.30
CA LEU A 4 -7.24 7.53 6.90
C LEU A 4 -8.24 7.59 8.06
N SER A 5 -7.86 7.12 9.25
CA SER A 5 -8.72 7.20 10.44
C SER A 5 -9.06 8.65 10.82
N ARG A 6 -8.12 9.59 10.65
CA ARG A 6 -8.37 11.01 10.83
C ARG A 6 -9.39 11.56 9.82
N GLN A 7 -9.28 11.17 8.55
CA GLN A 7 -10.20 11.59 7.50
C GLN A 7 -11.61 11.04 7.76
N LEU A 8 -11.74 9.76 8.12
CA LEU A 8 -13.02 9.15 8.49
C LEU A 8 -13.66 9.85 9.69
N LYS A 9 -12.89 10.14 10.75
CA LYS A 9 -13.39 10.92 11.91
C LYS A 9 -13.97 12.28 11.49
N LYS A 10 -13.28 12.99 10.60
CA LYS A 10 -13.74 14.29 10.09
C LYS A 10 -15.06 14.14 9.33
N ASN A 11 -15.18 13.15 8.45
CA ASN A 11 -16.39 12.91 7.66
C ASN A 11 -17.58 12.51 8.53
N CYS A 12 -17.37 11.58 9.48
CA CYS A 12 -18.40 11.20 10.46
C CYS A 12 -18.92 12.42 11.21
N PHE A 13 -18.02 13.21 11.80
CA PHE A 13 -18.41 14.39 12.59
C PHE A 13 -19.19 15.42 11.77
N GLN A 14 -18.76 15.71 10.54
CA GLN A 14 -19.44 16.65 9.65
C GLN A 14 -20.86 16.22 9.25
N LYS A 15 -21.14 14.91 9.29
CA LYS A 15 -22.45 14.34 8.95
C LYS A 15 -23.27 13.92 10.19
N GLY A 16 -22.80 14.21 11.40
CA GLY A 16 -23.49 13.88 12.65
C GLY A 16 -23.36 12.42 13.10
N TYR A 17 -22.44 11.66 12.53
CA TYR A 17 -22.17 10.27 12.90
C TYR A 17 -21.07 10.16 13.98
N THR A 18 -21.19 9.15 14.84
CA THR A 18 -20.15 8.78 15.81
C THR A 18 -19.30 7.64 15.26
N LEU A 19 -17.98 7.75 15.36
CA LEU A 19 -17.06 6.69 14.95
C LEU A 19 -16.66 5.80 16.14
N ILE A 20 -16.95 4.50 16.05
CA ILE A 20 -16.40 3.46 16.93
C ILE A 20 -15.19 2.84 16.22
N LEU A 21 -14.02 2.89 16.87
CA LEU A 21 -12.78 2.36 16.30
C LEU A 21 -12.41 1.03 17.00
N GLY A 22 -12.23 -0.03 16.22
CA GLY A 22 -11.69 -1.31 16.69
C GLY A 22 -10.42 -1.65 15.92
N ASN A 23 -9.33 -1.98 16.63
CA ASN A 23 -8.11 -2.50 16.01
C ASN A 23 -7.92 -3.97 16.39
N ALA A 24 -8.04 -4.86 15.40
CA ALA A 24 -8.00 -6.29 15.61
C ALA A 24 -6.62 -6.93 15.38
N TRP A 25 -5.63 -6.19 14.86
CA TRP A 25 -4.26 -6.69 14.66
C TRP A 25 -4.17 -8.06 13.95
N ASN A 26 -4.97 -8.26 12.89
CA ASN A 26 -5.10 -9.54 12.16
C ASN A 26 -5.39 -10.78 13.03
N ASN A 27 -5.95 -10.58 14.23
CA ASN A 27 -6.33 -11.67 15.13
C ASN A 27 -7.83 -11.99 14.99
N LEU A 28 -8.14 -13.22 14.58
CA LEU A 28 -9.51 -13.64 14.26
C LEU A 28 -10.46 -13.54 15.47
N GLU A 29 -9.98 -13.89 16.68
CA GLU A 29 -10.77 -13.77 17.91
C GLU A 29 -11.10 -12.30 18.23
N LYS A 30 -10.13 -11.39 18.06
CA LYS A 30 -10.38 -9.95 18.20
C LYS A 30 -11.32 -9.43 17.12
N GLN A 31 -11.19 -9.87 15.87
CA GLN A 31 -12.11 -9.51 14.79
C GLN A 31 -13.54 -9.92 15.14
N ARG A 32 -13.72 -11.15 15.64
CA ARG A 32 -15.01 -11.68 16.08
C ARG A 32 -15.60 -10.87 17.24
N ALA A 33 -14.79 -10.56 18.24
CA ALA A 33 -15.20 -9.76 19.38
C ALA A 33 -15.65 -8.36 18.96
N TYR A 34 -14.91 -7.69 18.08
CA TYR A 34 -15.28 -6.36 17.58
C TYR A 34 -16.55 -6.40 16.73
N LEU A 35 -16.69 -7.36 15.81
CA LEU A 35 -17.91 -7.49 14.99
C LEU A 35 -19.14 -7.73 15.87
N SER A 36 -19.05 -8.65 16.82
CA SER A 36 -20.13 -8.94 17.78
C SER A 36 -20.49 -7.71 18.60
N MET A 37 -19.49 -7.00 19.14
CA MET A 37 -19.70 -5.75 19.88
C MET A 37 -20.37 -4.68 19.02
N MET A 38 -19.92 -4.48 17.78
CA MET A 38 -20.48 -3.48 16.87
C MET A 38 -21.94 -3.80 16.51
N ALA A 39 -22.25 -5.07 16.24
CA ALA A 39 -23.62 -5.53 16.00
C ALA A 39 -24.51 -5.34 17.24
N GLN A 40 -24.04 -5.70 18.44
CA GLN A 40 -24.76 -5.48 19.70
C GLN A 40 -25.02 -3.99 19.98
N LYS A 41 -24.07 -3.12 19.62
CA LYS A 41 -24.23 -1.66 19.69
C LYS A 41 -25.12 -1.09 18.59
N ARG A 42 -25.62 -1.91 17.66
CA ARG A 42 -26.47 -1.54 16.52
C ARG A 42 -25.87 -0.39 15.73
N VAL A 43 -24.60 -0.53 15.33
CA VAL A 43 -23.98 0.43 14.40
C VAL A 43 -24.79 0.52 13.11
N ASP A 44 -24.93 1.72 12.56
CA ASP A 44 -25.67 1.92 11.29
C ASP A 44 -24.92 1.32 10.10
N GLY A 45 -23.60 1.16 10.21
CA GLY A 45 -22.78 0.57 9.17
C GLY A 45 -21.35 0.26 9.61
N LEU A 46 -20.65 -0.54 8.81
CA LEU A 46 -19.29 -0.99 9.04
C LEU A 46 -18.35 -0.52 7.92
N LEU A 47 -17.23 0.09 8.30
CA LEU A 47 -16.07 0.25 7.43
C LEU A 47 -15.04 -0.80 7.83
N VAL A 48 -14.77 -1.74 6.94
CA VAL A 48 -13.86 -2.86 7.20
C VAL A 48 -12.53 -2.60 6.51
N MET A 49 -11.48 -2.68 7.31
CA MET A 49 -10.09 -2.60 6.89
C MET A 49 -9.29 -3.66 7.62
N CYS A 50 -9.17 -4.82 7.01
CA CYS A 50 -8.36 -5.91 7.50
C CYS A 50 -7.24 -6.14 6.50
N SER A 51 -5.99 -6.21 6.96
CA SER A 51 -4.89 -6.35 6.00
C SER A 51 -4.98 -7.66 5.19
N GLU A 52 -5.63 -8.67 5.76
CA GLU A 52 -5.79 -10.03 5.25
C GLU A 52 -7.24 -10.47 5.41
N TYR A 53 -7.71 -11.28 4.46
CA TYR A 53 -9.09 -11.81 4.40
C TYR A 53 -9.09 -13.30 4.12
N PRO A 54 -8.73 -14.13 5.12
CA PRO A 54 -8.86 -15.56 4.99
C PRO A 54 -10.34 -15.97 5.01
N GLU A 55 -10.67 -17.15 4.48
CA GLU A 55 -12.04 -17.69 4.45
C GLU A 55 -12.81 -17.55 5.78
N PRO A 56 -12.23 -17.84 6.96
CA PRO A 56 -12.95 -17.67 8.23
C PRO A 56 -13.39 -16.23 8.51
N LEU A 57 -12.61 -15.22 8.07
CA LEU A 57 -13.00 -13.83 8.21
C LEU A 57 -14.11 -13.46 7.21
N LEU A 58 -14.05 -13.97 5.98
CA LEU A 58 -15.08 -13.74 4.97
C LEU A 58 -16.43 -14.34 5.42
N SER A 59 -16.44 -15.57 5.91
CA SER A 59 -17.65 -16.20 6.47
C SER A 59 -18.21 -15.40 7.64
N MET A 60 -17.35 -14.91 8.54
CA MET A 60 -17.78 -14.03 9.63
C MET A 60 -18.40 -12.73 9.11
N LEU A 61 -17.82 -12.09 8.09
CA LEU A 61 -18.39 -10.87 7.53
C LEU A 61 -19.75 -11.13 6.87
N GLU A 62 -19.92 -12.28 6.21
CA GLU A 62 -21.18 -12.68 5.58
C GLU A 62 -22.31 -12.86 6.60
N GLU A 63 -22.04 -13.40 7.79
CA GLU A 63 -23.02 -13.48 8.89
C GLU A 63 -23.58 -12.09 9.27
N TYR A 64 -22.79 -11.03 9.08
CA TYR A 64 -23.17 -9.64 9.34
C TYR A 64 -23.63 -8.86 8.11
N ARG A 65 -23.94 -9.52 6.97
CA ARG A 65 -24.41 -8.87 5.73
C ARG A 65 -25.67 -8.02 5.88
N HIS A 66 -26.41 -8.17 6.98
CA HIS A 66 -27.56 -7.34 7.33
C HIS A 66 -27.17 -5.92 7.79
N ILE A 67 -25.90 -5.70 8.14
CA ILE A 67 -25.35 -4.39 8.47
C ILE A 67 -24.68 -3.83 7.20
N PRO A 68 -25.05 -2.63 6.72
CA PRO A 68 -24.38 -1.99 5.61
C PRO A 68 -22.85 -1.98 5.79
N MET A 69 -22.11 -2.45 4.79
CA MET A 69 -20.65 -2.54 4.90
C MET A 69 -19.90 -2.18 3.63
N VAL A 70 -18.73 -1.55 3.83
CA VAL A 70 -17.77 -1.20 2.78
C VAL A 70 -16.39 -1.72 3.19
N VAL A 71 -15.68 -2.35 2.25
CA VAL A 71 -14.31 -2.85 2.41
C VAL A 71 -13.33 -1.99 1.61
N MET A 72 -12.20 -1.63 2.22
CA MET A 72 -11.33 -0.53 1.75
C MET A 72 -9.93 -0.95 1.30
N ASP A 73 -9.59 -2.24 1.33
CA ASP A 73 -8.23 -2.76 1.11
C ASP A 73 -8.17 -4.14 0.41
N TRP A 74 -9.24 -4.54 -0.28
CA TRP A 74 -9.34 -5.86 -0.90
C TRP A 74 -8.48 -6.10 -2.15
N GLY A 75 -8.13 -5.04 -2.89
CA GLY A 75 -7.80 -5.23 -4.31
C GLY A 75 -9.10 -5.48 -5.06
N GLU A 76 -9.31 -6.70 -5.59
CA GLU A 76 -10.56 -7.10 -6.25
C GLU A 76 -11.68 -7.41 -5.25
N ALA A 77 -12.94 -7.22 -5.66
CA ALA A 77 -14.09 -7.55 -4.82
C ALA A 77 -14.13 -9.05 -4.51
N LYS A 78 -14.05 -9.41 -3.22
CA LYS A 78 -14.03 -10.80 -2.75
C LYS A 78 -15.40 -11.33 -2.34
N ALA A 79 -16.40 -10.46 -2.26
CA ALA A 79 -17.77 -10.85 -1.98
C ALA A 79 -18.77 -9.90 -2.67
N ASP A 80 -19.97 -10.41 -2.91
CA ASP A 80 -21.09 -9.70 -3.54
C ASP A 80 -21.89 -8.85 -2.55
N PHE A 81 -21.75 -9.09 -1.24
CA PHE A 81 -22.54 -8.46 -0.18
C PHE A 81 -21.90 -7.19 0.40
N THR A 82 -20.77 -6.74 -0.14
CA THR A 82 -20.06 -5.53 0.33
C THR A 82 -19.78 -4.58 -0.81
N ASP A 83 -19.75 -3.30 -0.51
CA ASP A 83 -19.09 -2.34 -1.38
C ASP A 83 -17.58 -2.42 -1.25
N THR A 84 -16.85 -2.15 -2.33
CA THR A 84 -15.38 -2.21 -2.35
C THR A 84 -14.76 -0.93 -2.87
N VAL A 85 -13.72 -0.44 -2.19
CA VAL A 85 -12.84 0.59 -2.75
C VAL A 85 -11.55 -0.07 -3.22
N ILE A 86 -11.32 -0.05 -4.54
CA ILE A 86 -10.19 -0.70 -5.20
C ILE A 86 -9.04 0.31 -5.29
N ASP A 87 -7.89 -0.02 -4.70
CA ASP A 87 -6.77 0.92 -4.54
C ASP A 87 -5.83 1.00 -5.74
N ASN A 88 -5.99 0.11 -6.73
CA ASN A 88 -5.11 -0.06 -7.89
C ASN A 88 -3.63 -0.26 -7.53
N ALA A 89 -3.33 -1.03 -6.47
CA ALA A 89 -1.97 -1.37 -6.04
C ALA A 89 -1.08 -1.91 -7.18
N PHE A 90 -1.64 -2.75 -8.06
CA PHE A 90 -0.93 -3.26 -9.24
C PHE A 90 -0.46 -2.15 -10.17
N ALA A 91 -1.35 -1.23 -10.55
CA ALA A 91 -1.01 -0.11 -11.41
C ALA A 91 0.09 0.76 -10.79
N GLY A 92 0.05 0.96 -9.47
CA GLY A 92 1.11 1.70 -8.76
C GLY A 92 2.46 1.00 -8.78
N GLY A 93 2.49 -0.32 -8.57
CA GLY A 93 3.69 -1.13 -8.69
C GLY A 93 4.30 -1.05 -10.09
N TYR A 94 3.44 -1.16 -11.12
CA TYR A 94 3.83 -1.03 -12.52
C TYR A 94 4.43 0.34 -12.82
N MET A 95 3.81 1.43 -12.36
CA MET A 95 4.35 2.79 -12.50
C MET A 95 5.74 2.93 -11.87
N ALA A 96 5.97 2.33 -10.70
CA ALA A 96 7.28 2.38 -10.03
C ALA A 96 8.36 1.66 -10.85
N GLY A 97 8.06 0.45 -11.34
CA GLY A 97 8.97 -0.31 -12.20
C GLY A 97 9.25 0.40 -13.51
N ARG A 98 8.20 0.87 -14.21
CA ARG A 98 8.31 1.66 -15.44
C ARG A 98 9.18 2.89 -15.27
N TYR A 99 8.99 3.64 -14.20
CA TYR A 99 9.79 4.82 -13.92
C TYR A 99 11.28 4.46 -13.80
N LEU A 100 11.65 3.46 -13.00
CA LEU A 100 13.07 3.06 -12.87
C LEU A 100 13.69 2.64 -14.21
N VAL A 101 12.93 1.89 -15.00
CA VAL A 101 13.30 1.43 -16.33
C VAL A 101 13.50 2.61 -17.30
N GLU A 102 12.59 3.59 -17.28
CA GLU A 102 12.66 4.83 -18.07
C GLU A 102 13.80 5.75 -17.64
N ARG A 103 14.17 5.71 -16.35
CA ARG A 103 15.35 6.41 -15.83
C ARG A 103 16.65 5.71 -16.21
N GLY A 104 16.61 4.54 -16.84
CA GLY A 104 17.77 3.83 -17.37
C GLY A 104 18.36 2.77 -16.43
N HIS A 105 17.65 2.38 -15.38
CA HIS A 105 18.07 1.28 -14.51
C HIS A 105 17.68 -0.07 -15.12
N ARG A 106 18.56 -1.07 -15.00
CA ARG A 106 18.30 -2.46 -15.35
C ARG A 106 18.64 -3.43 -14.23
N ASP A 107 19.63 -3.10 -13.41
CA ASP A 107 19.91 -3.83 -12.17
C ASP A 107 19.06 -3.22 -11.05
N ILE A 108 17.92 -3.85 -10.75
CA ILE A 108 16.91 -3.31 -9.84
C ILE A 108 16.58 -4.36 -8.76
N GLY A 109 16.64 -3.97 -7.49
CA GLY A 109 16.16 -4.78 -6.36
C GLY A 109 14.77 -4.32 -5.87
N VAL A 110 14.13 -5.13 -5.03
CA VAL A 110 12.81 -4.82 -4.48
C VAL A 110 12.68 -5.27 -3.02
N ILE A 111 12.06 -4.42 -2.21
CA ILE A 111 11.69 -4.68 -0.82
C ILE A 111 10.15 -4.67 -0.75
N PRO A 112 9.46 -5.79 -1.03
CA PRO A 112 8.00 -5.86 -0.95
C PRO A 112 7.54 -5.83 0.51
N GLY A 113 6.28 -5.47 0.74
CA GLY A 113 5.62 -5.72 2.03
C GLY A 113 5.14 -7.18 2.15
N PRO A 114 4.40 -7.53 3.21
CA PRO A 114 3.82 -8.86 3.40
C PRO A 114 2.95 -9.27 2.21
N LEU A 115 3.23 -10.44 1.63
CA LEU A 115 2.60 -10.93 0.39
C LEU A 115 1.16 -11.38 0.60
N GLU A 116 0.73 -11.58 1.85
CA GLU A 116 -0.63 -11.91 2.23
C GLU A 116 -1.58 -10.71 2.06
N ARG A 117 -1.03 -9.51 1.86
CA ARG A 117 -1.77 -8.24 1.76
C ARG A 117 -1.79 -7.74 0.31
N ASN A 118 -2.91 -7.16 -0.13
CA ASN A 118 -3.02 -6.55 -1.47
C ASN A 118 -1.94 -5.49 -1.71
N THR A 119 -1.63 -4.68 -0.69
CA THR A 119 -0.55 -3.67 -0.77
C THR A 119 0.85 -4.27 -0.83
N GLY A 120 1.06 -5.55 -0.48
CA GLY A 120 2.33 -6.23 -0.68
C GLY A 120 2.38 -6.91 -2.04
N ALA A 121 1.56 -7.95 -2.22
CA ALA A 121 1.54 -8.76 -3.44
C ALA A 121 1.11 -7.99 -4.69
N GLY A 122 0.08 -7.14 -4.60
CA GLY A 122 -0.40 -6.36 -5.74
C GLY A 122 0.66 -5.39 -6.26
N ARG A 123 1.32 -4.66 -5.35
CA ARG A 123 2.42 -3.73 -5.70
C ARG A 123 3.61 -4.48 -6.30
N LEU A 124 3.99 -5.62 -5.73
CA LEU A 124 5.07 -6.45 -6.26
C LEU A 124 4.74 -7.00 -7.64
N ALA A 125 3.53 -7.53 -7.85
CA ALA A 125 3.10 -8.09 -9.12
C ALA A 125 3.13 -7.04 -10.25
N GLY A 126 2.65 -5.83 -9.98
CA GLY A 126 2.73 -4.72 -10.93
C GLY A 126 4.17 -4.35 -11.28
N PHE A 127 5.04 -4.27 -10.28
CA PHE A 127 6.47 -4.01 -10.48
C PHE A 127 7.13 -5.09 -11.34
N MET A 128 6.91 -6.37 -11.01
CA MET A 128 7.46 -7.49 -11.77
C MET A 128 6.93 -7.53 -13.21
N LYS A 129 5.69 -7.11 -13.45
CA LYS A 129 5.14 -6.98 -14.81
C LYS A 129 5.94 -5.97 -15.65
N ALA A 130 6.30 -4.83 -15.07
CA ALA A 130 7.13 -3.84 -15.76
C ALA A 130 8.56 -4.35 -16.04
N MET A 131 9.11 -5.19 -15.15
CA MET A 131 10.42 -5.83 -15.36
C MET A 131 10.36 -6.86 -16.51
N GLU A 132 9.33 -7.70 -16.51
CA GLU A 132 9.07 -8.70 -17.56
C GLU A 132 8.99 -8.03 -18.95
N GLU A 133 8.18 -6.99 -19.10
CA GLU A 133 8.02 -6.25 -20.36
C GLU A 133 9.32 -5.60 -20.84
N ALA A 134 10.22 -5.26 -19.92
CA ALA A 134 11.53 -4.67 -20.23
C ALA A 134 12.65 -5.71 -20.40
N LEU A 135 12.33 -7.01 -20.29
CA LEU A 135 13.26 -8.13 -20.30
C LEU A 135 14.35 -7.98 -19.23
N ILE A 136 13.96 -7.54 -18.04
CA ILE A 136 14.83 -7.41 -16.87
C ILE A 136 14.55 -8.57 -15.92
N ASN A 137 15.59 -9.35 -15.61
CA ASN A 137 15.51 -10.37 -14.56
C ASN A 137 15.88 -9.74 -13.22
N VAL A 138 15.04 -9.92 -12.21
CA VAL A 138 15.34 -9.52 -10.82
C VAL A 138 15.82 -10.76 -10.08
N PRO A 139 17.11 -10.83 -9.69
CA PRO A 139 17.63 -11.96 -8.93
C PRO A 139 16.90 -12.14 -7.59
N ASP A 140 16.65 -13.39 -7.18
CA ASP A 140 15.95 -13.70 -5.92
C ASP A 140 16.65 -13.09 -4.70
N ASN A 141 17.98 -13.02 -4.70
CA ASN A 141 18.76 -12.40 -3.63
C ASN A 141 18.66 -10.85 -3.59
N TRP A 142 17.98 -10.23 -4.55
CA TRP A 142 17.62 -8.81 -4.56
C TRP A 142 16.14 -8.57 -4.21
N ILE A 143 15.40 -9.63 -3.88
CA ILE A 143 14.01 -9.59 -3.42
C ILE A 143 14.01 -9.93 -1.93
N VAL A 144 13.91 -8.92 -1.06
CA VAL A 144 13.92 -9.13 0.39
C VAL A 144 12.66 -8.54 1.01
N GLN A 145 11.79 -9.41 1.53
CA GLN A 145 10.51 -9.01 2.09
C GLN A 145 10.67 -8.20 3.40
N GLY A 146 9.89 -7.12 3.50
CA GLY A 146 9.68 -6.36 4.73
C GLY A 146 8.24 -6.47 5.25
N ASP A 147 7.94 -5.74 6.32
CA ASP A 147 6.67 -5.85 7.07
C ASP A 147 5.90 -4.52 7.19
N PHE A 148 6.33 -3.49 6.46
CA PHE A 148 5.91 -2.09 6.51
C PHE A 148 6.52 -1.24 7.65
N GLU A 149 7.33 -1.82 8.53
CA GLU A 149 8.06 -1.12 9.59
C GLU A 149 9.45 -0.67 9.11
N PRO A 150 10.03 0.39 9.68
CA PRO A 150 11.31 0.91 9.20
C PRO A 150 12.45 -0.09 9.42
N GLU A 151 12.43 -0.86 10.51
CA GLU A 151 13.46 -1.86 10.84
C GLU A 151 13.59 -2.93 9.74
N SER A 152 12.47 -3.41 9.19
CA SER A 152 12.50 -4.41 8.12
C SER A 152 13.12 -3.83 6.85
N GLY A 153 12.81 -2.57 6.53
CA GLY A 153 13.39 -1.87 5.38
C GLY A 153 14.89 -1.64 5.52
N TYR A 154 15.36 -1.33 6.73
CA TYR A 154 16.78 -1.22 7.06
C TYR A 154 17.52 -2.54 6.81
N HIS A 155 17.06 -3.63 7.41
CA HIS A 155 17.70 -4.94 7.24
C HIS A 155 17.64 -5.45 5.80
N ALA A 156 16.52 -5.28 5.11
CA ALA A 156 16.37 -5.68 3.72
C ALA A 156 17.36 -4.94 2.82
N MET A 157 17.52 -3.63 3.02
CA MET A 157 18.49 -2.84 2.26
C MET A 157 19.94 -3.26 2.55
N GLN A 158 20.28 -3.54 3.82
CA GLN A 158 21.60 -4.07 4.15
C GLN A 158 21.89 -5.39 3.43
N GLN A 159 20.92 -6.33 3.43
CA GLN A 159 21.08 -7.63 2.76
C GLN A 159 21.29 -7.48 1.25
N ILE A 160 20.55 -6.58 0.60
CA ILE A 160 20.67 -6.30 -0.84
C ILE A 160 22.01 -5.64 -1.16
N LEU A 161 22.43 -4.63 -0.39
CA LEU A 161 23.63 -3.83 -0.68
C LEU A 161 24.94 -4.50 -0.24
N SER A 162 24.87 -5.54 0.60
CA SER A 162 26.03 -6.35 1.03
C SER A 162 26.43 -7.43 0.01
N GLN A 163 25.65 -7.61 -1.05
CA GLN A 163 25.99 -8.53 -2.14
C GLN A 163 27.20 -8.02 -2.93
N SER A 164 28.01 -8.94 -3.48
CA SER A 164 29.17 -8.59 -4.31
C SER A 164 28.77 -7.84 -5.59
N HIS A 165 27.64 -8.24 -6.18
CA HIS A 165 26.96 -7.50 -7.23
C HIS A 165 25.62 -7.00 -6.68
N ARG A 166 25.43 -5.69 -6.71
CA ARG A 166 24.28 -5.00 -6.10
C ARG A 166 23.52 -4.18 -7.14
N PRO A 167 22.21 -3.96 -6.95
CA PRO A 167 21.42 -3.19 -7.88
C PRO A 167 21.80 -1.71 -7.88
N THR A 168 21.48 -1.02 -8.97
CA THR A 168 21.62 0.44 -9.11
C THR A 168 20.39 1.20 -8.62
N ALA A 169 19.24 0.51 -8.51
CA ALA A 169 18.02 1.07 -7.96
C ALA A 169 17.25 0.04 -7.13
N VAL A 170 16.48 0.50 -6.14
CA VAL A 170 15.63 -0.33 -5.31
C VAL A 170 14.21 0.24 -5.29
N PHE A 171 13.23 -0.61 -5.57
CA PHE A 171 11.82 -0.33 -5.28
C PHE A 171 11.48 -0.78 -3.87
N CYS A 172 11.03 0.14 -3.02
CA CYS A 172 10.56 -0.17 -1.69
C CYS A 172 9.03 -0.05 -1.61
N GLY A 173 8.36 -1.15 -1.22
CA GLY A 173 6.91 -1.28 -1.23
C GLY A 173 6.15 -0.40 -0.23
N GLY A 174 6.85 0.39 0.59
CA GLY A 174 6.28 1.31 1.56
C GLY A 174 7.24 2.44 1.95
N ASP A 175 6.76 3.68 2.05
CA ASP A 175 7.60 4.83 2.42
C ASP A 175 8.27 4.68 3.80
N ILE A 176 7.61 4.03 4.77
CA ILE A 176 8.19 3.84 6.11
C ILE A 176 9.33 2.82 6.07
N MET A 177 9.21 1.73 5.31
CA MET A 177 10.34 0.83 5.02
C MET A 177 11.45 1.56 4.27
N ALA A 178 11.09 2.42 3.30
CA ALA A 178 12.06 3.19 2.54
C ALA A 178 12.88 4.13 3.44
N MET A 179 12.28 4.67 4.51
CA MET A 179 13.03 5.43 5.53
C MET A 179 14.16 4.60 6.16
N GLY A 180 13.87 3.35 6.55
CA GLY A 180 14.89 2.43 7.06
C GLY A 180 15.94 2.07 6.01
N ALA A 181 15.51 1.84 4.77
CA ALA A 181 16.41 1.56 3.65
C ALA A 181 17.38 2.74 3.38
N LEU A 182 16.90 3.98 3.43
CA LEU A 182 17.75 5.17 3.31
C LEU A 182 18.78 5.25 4.45
N CYS A 183 18.38 4.94 5.68
CA CYS A 183 19.28 4.90 6.83
C CYS A 183 20.39 3.85 6.67
N ALA A 184 20.02 2.63 6.25
CA ALA A 184 20.97 1.56 5.98
C ALA A 184 21.98 1.92 4.89
N ALA A 185 21.53 2.55 3.80
CA ALA A 185 22.42 2.99 2.73
C ALA A 185 23.46 4.01 3.24
N ASP A 186 23.01 5.01 4.01
CA ASP A 186 23.87 6.04 4.59
C ASP A 186 24.92 5.46 5.55
N GLU A 187 24.51 4.55 6.45
CA GLU A 187 25.41 3.88 7.39
C GLU A 187 26.44 2.97 6.70
N MET A 188 26.10 2.44 5.52
CA MET A 188 27.02 1.70 4.66
C MET A 188 27.92 2.62 3.82
N GLY A 189 27.84 3.94 4.00
CA GLY A 189 28.61 4.94 3.27
C GLY A 189 28.15 5.17 1.83
N LEU A 190 26.91 4.80 1.49
CA LEU A 190 26.33 4.94 0.16
C LEU A 190 25.40 6.13 0.09
N ARG A 191 25.55 6.94 -0.96
CA ARG A 191 24.74 8.13 -1.17
C ARG A 191 23.52 7.80 -2.01
N VAL A 192 22.37 8.29 -1.58
CA VAL A 192 21.13 8.24 -2.37
C VAL A 192 20.89 9.64 -2.97
N PRO A 193 20.73 9.78 -4.30
CA PRO A 193 20.59 8.72 -5.32
C PRO A 193 21.89 8.35 -6.08
N GLN A 194 23.05 8.92 -5.71
CA GLN A 194 24.27 8.84 -6.53
C GLN A 194 24.85 7.43 -6.65
N ASP A 195 24.81 6.66 -5.56
CA ASP A 195 25.37 5.31 -5.51
C ASP A 195 24.26 4.25 -5.59
N VAL A 196 23.05 4.56 -5.09
CA VAL A 196 21.84 3.75 -5.28
C VAL A 196 20.59 4.63 -5.32
N SER A 197 19.72 4.42 -6.30
CA SER A 197 18.41 5.09 -6.39
C SER A 197 17.35 4.35 -5.59
N VAL A 198 16.44 5.07 -4.94
CA VAL A 198 15.36 4.49 -4.13
C VAL A 198 14.03 5.14 -4.51
N ILE A 199 13.03 4.32 -4.85
CA ILE A 199 11.64 4.74 -5.03
C ILE A 199 10.76 4.05 -3.99
N GLY A 200 9.93 4.83 -3.29
CA GLY A 200 8.98 4.34 -2.28
C GLY A 200 7.56 4.14 -2.81
N TYR A 201 6.65 3.83 -1.89
CA TYR A 201 5.21 3.78 -2.13
C TYR A 201 4.43 4.26 -0.90
N ASP A 202 3.53 5.22 -1.10
CA ASP A 202 2.37 5.64 -0.29
C ASP A 202 2.23 7.16 -0.37
N ASN A 203 3.35 7.87 -0.51
CA ASN A 203 3.49 9.30 -0.33
C ASN A 203 2.95 9.76 1.02
N VAL A 204 3.49 9.18 2.10
CA VAL A 204 3.20 9.65 3.47
C VAL A 204 3.60 11.11 3.61
N ARG A 205 2.94 11.84 4.51
CA ARG A 205 3.15 13.29 4.66
C ARG A 205 4.63 13.63 4.77
N ASN A 206 5.39 12.86 5.55
CA ASN A 206 6.79 13.13 5.84
C ASN A 206 7.76 12.71 4.72
N ALA A 207 7.34 11.96 3.68
CA ALA A 207 8.21 11.50 2.60
C ALA A 207 8.95 12.65 1.88
N ARG A 208 8.32 13.83 1.79
CA ARG A 208 8.92 15.07 1.24
C ARG A 208 10.11 15.60 2.05
N PHE A 209 10.24 15.19 3.30
CA PHE A 209 11.25 15.64 4.27
C PHE A 209 12.23 14.53 4.64
N PHE A 210 12.20 13.40 3.93
CA PHE A 210 13.28 12.44 4.05
C PHE A 210 14.57 13.04 3.47
N THR A 211 15.69 12.39 3.76
CA THR A 211 17.00 12.78 3.25
C THR A 211 17.54 11.66 2.36
N PRO A 212 17.55 11.84 1.02
CA PRO A 212 16.94 12.92 0.26
C PRO A 212 15.40 12.84 0.23
N ALA A 213 14.74 13.88 -0.29
CA ALA A 213 13.28 13.88 -0.42
C ALA A 213 12.84 12.73 -1.35
N LEU A 214 11.98 11.85 -0.83
CA LEU A 214 11.70 10.54 -1.42
C LEU A 214 10.79 10.62 -2.65
N THR A 215 11.25 10.15 -3.80
CA THR A 215 10.43 9.82 -4.96
C THR A 215 9.57 8.60 -4.62
N THR A 216 8.27 8.65 -4.87
CA THR A 216 7.33 7.63 -4.38
C THR A 216 6.05 7.59 -5.20
N ILE A 217 5.29 6.50 -5.12
CA ILE A 217 3.93 6.40 -5.63
C ILE A 217 2.94 6.95 -4.59
N HIS A 218 2.10 7.90 -4.98
CA HIS A 218 1.05 8.43 -4.13
C HIS A 218 -0.19 7.57 -4.16
N GLN A 219 -0.54 6.98 -3.01
CA GLN A 219 -1.86 6.40 -2.78
C GLN A 219 -2.81 7.48 -2.24
N PRO A 220 -3.94 7.77 -2.91
CA PRO A 220 -4.88 8.82 -2.48
C PRO A 220 -5.73 8.39 -1.27
N LYS A 221 -5.08 8.26 -0.10
CA LYS A 221 -5.71 7.80 1.16
C LYS A 221 -6.85 8.71 1.64
N ASP A 222 -6.82 10.00 1.32
CA ASP A 222 -7.89 10.94 1.70
C ASP A 222 -9.17 10.65 0.89
N SER A 223 -9.04 10.56 -0.43
CA SER A 223 -10.13 10.19 -1.33
C SER A 223 -10.67 8.80 -1.02
N LEU A 224 -9.79 7.84 -0.71
CA LEU A 224 -10.19 6.48 -0.34
C LEU A 224 -11.13 6.48 0.89
N GLY A 225 -10.81 7.25 1.93
CA GLY A 225 -11.67 7.38 3.11
C GLY A 225 -12.98 8.12 2.85
N GLU A 226 -12.95 9.15 2.00
CA GLU A 226 -14.15 9.89 1.61
C GLU A 226 -15.10 9.05 0.75
N THR A 227 -14.57 8.37 -0.26
CA THR A 227 -15.32 7.46 -1.12
C THR A 227 -15.99 6.35 -0.30
N ALA A 228 -15.23 5.65 0.55
CA ALA A 228 -15.78 4.57 1.36
C ALA A 228 -16.87 5.04 2.31
N PHE A 229 -16.68 6.20 2.96
CA PHE A 229 -17.68 6.77 3.83
C PHE A 229 -18.96 7.17 3.07
N ASN A 230 -18.82 7.75 1.88
CA ASN A 230 -19.98 8.12 1.05
C ASN A 230 -20.74 6.90 0.54
N MET A 231 -20.04 5.83 0.13
CA MET A 231 -20.67 4.55 -0.24
C MET A 231 -21.45 3.94 0.93
N LEU A 232 -20.87 3.97 2.14
CA LEU A 232 -21.52 3.47 3.33
C LEU A 232 -22.78 4.30 3.65
N LEU A 233 -22.67 5.62 3.58
CA LEU A 233 -23.78 6.52 3.84
C LEU A 233 -24.93 6.32 2.85
N ASP A 234 -24.61 6.08 1.58
CA ASP A 234 -25.58 5.75 0.53
C ASP A 234 -26.33 4.45 0.84
N ARG A 235 -25.64 3.38 1.28
CA ARG A 235 -26.31 2.15 1.74
C ARG A 235 -27.20 2.37 2.96
N ILE A 236 -26.77 3.22 3.91
CA ILE A 236 -27.54 3.51 5.13
C ILE A 236 -28.81 4.30 4.81
N VAL A 237 -28.67 5.40 4.06
CA VAL A 237 -29.75 6.38 3.86
C VAL A 237 -30.67 5.98 2.71
N ASN A 238 -30.10 5.59 1.57
CA ASN A 238 -30.85 5.27 0.36
C ASN A 238 -31.22 3.78 0.26
N LYS A 239 -30.78 2.96 1.23
CA LYS A 239 -31.07 1.52 1.30
C LYS A 239 -30.71 0.77 0.00
N ARG A 240 -29.60 1.16 -0.63
CA ARG A 240 -29.08 0.46 -1.81
C ARG A 240 -28.70 -0.98 -1.45
N GLU A 241 -29.21 -1.92 -2.23
CA GLU A 241 -28.94 -3.36 -2.05
C GLU A 241 -27.72 -3.82 -2.87
N GLU A 242 -27.62 -3.39 -4.13
CA GLU A 242 -26.55 -3.78 -5.06
C GLU A 242 -25.18 -3.36 -4.55
N SER A 243 -24.16 -4.23 -4.70
CA SER A 243 -22.78 -3.88 -4.44
C SER A 243 -22.17 -3.00 -5.51
N GLN A 244 -21.32 -2.08 -5.07
CA GLN A 244 -20.57 -1.18 -5.93
C GLN A 244 -19.07 -1.31 -5.65
N SER A 245 -18.30 -1.12 -6.72
CA SER A 245 -16.86 -0.99 -6.65
C SER A 245 -16.46 0.39 -7.17
N ILE A 246 -15.70 1.14 -6.39
CA ILE A 246 -15.13 2.42 -6.82
C ILE A 246 -13.61 2.31 -6.81
N GLU A 247 -13.00 2.67 -7.93
CA GLU A 247 -11.57 2.69 -8.07
C GLU A 247 -10.97 4.02 -7.61
N VAL A 248 -9.80 3.94 -6.98
CA VAL A 248 -8.90 5.07 -6.81
C VAL A 248 -7.57 4.75 -7.47
N HIS A 249 -6.95 5.74 -8.12
CA HIS A 249 -5.75 5.51 -8.90
C HIS A 249 -4.51 6.09 -8.22
N PRO A 250 -3.41 5.32 -8.13
CA PRO A 250 -2.14 5.86 -7.69
C PRO A 250 -1.54 6.78 -8.76
N ARG A 251 -0.58 7.62 -8.35
CA ARG A 251 0.22 8.43 -9.29
C ARG A 251 1.66 8.56 -8.82
N LEU A 252 2.60 8.65 -9.74
CA LEU A 252 4.01 8.93 -9.42
C LEU A 252 4.17 10.34 -8.81
N VAL A 253 5.07 10.45 -7.83
CA VAL A 253 5.53 11.72 -7.26
C VAL A 253 7.05 11.74 -7.33
N GLU A 254 7.58 12.43 -8.34
CA GLU A 254 9.01 12.63 -8.53
C GLU A 254 9.59 13.59 -7.49
N ARG A 255 10.70 13.20 -6.88
CA ARG A 255 11.51 14.03 -5.97
C ARG A 255 13.01 13.80 -6.24
N ARG A 256 13.81 13.56 -5.20
CA ARG A 256 15.29 13.64 -5.26
C ARG A 256 15.99 12.31 -4.96
N SER A 257 15.26 11.20 -4.80
CA SER A 257 15.85 9.90 -4.45
C SER A 257 16.09 8.97 -5.64
N VAL A 258 15.90 9.43 -6.88
CA VAL A 258 16.19 8.62 -8.09
C VAL A 258 17.03 9.45 -9.07
N ALA A 259 18.15 8.89 -9.54
CA ALA A 259 19.06 9.48 -10.51
C ALA A 259 18.86 8.83 -11.91
N ASP A 260 19.74 9.17 -12.86
CA ASP A 260 19.81 8.45 -14.13
C ASP A 260 20.57 7.15 -13.92
N GLY A 261 20.02 6.05 -14.45
CA GLY A 261 20.71 4.78 -14.52
C GLY A 261 21.63 4.69 -15.75
N PRO A 262 22.47 3.65 -15.81
CA PRO A 262 23.50 3.50 -16.85
C PRO A 262 22.97 3.47 -18.28
N PHE A 263 21.69 3.12 -18.47
CA PHE A 263 21.09 2.90 -19.78
C PHE A 263 20.20 4.06 -20.27
N ARG A 264 20.23 5.24 -19.63
CA ARG A 264 19.35 6.36 -20.00
C ARG A 264 19.57 6.86 -21.43
N ASP A 265 20.82 6.99 -21.85
CA ASP A 265 21.16 7.56 -23.17
C ASP A 265 20.87 6.59 -24.33
N TYR A 266 20.87 5.27 -24.08
CA TYR A 266 20.56 4.25 -25.09
C TYR A 266 19.07 4.16 -25.46
N ARG A 267 18.24 5.04 -24.89
CA ARG A 267 16.79 5.14 -25.16
C ARG A 267 16.41 6.38 -25.95
N ARG A 268 17.34 7.30 -26.20
CA ARG A 268 17.10 8.51 -27.01
C ARG A 268 17.27 8.24 -28.50
#